data_AF-A0A950DI48-F1
#
_entry.id   AF-A0A950DI48-F1
#
_cell.length_a   1.000
_cell.length_b   1.000
_cell.length_c   1.000
_cell.angle_alpha   90.00
_cell.angle_beta   90.00
_cell.angle_gamma   90.00
#
_symmetry.space_group_name_H-M   'P 1'
#
loop_
_entity.id
_entity.type
_entity.pdbx_description
1 polymer ?
#
loop_
_entity_poly.entity_id
_entity_poly.type
_entity_poly.pdbx_seq_one_letter_code
_entity_poly.pdbx_strand_id
1 'polypeptide(L)'
;MPILVRPEGGKWQRANDVQFVAEAELQKMLYEAPELVSQDRPAVFIKEAGLPGSGYTDLLGIDSEGNVLIVETKLAKDPEVRRKVIGQILEYAAYLWKMSFHEFDGIFRAKKGSRLPNFGLTKT
;
A
#
# COMPACT_ATOMS: atom_id res chain seq x y z
N MET A 1 20.13 13.79 2.03
CA MET A 1 19.70 14.59 3.19
C MET A 1 19.77 13.68 4.41
N PRO A 2 20.52 13.99 5.47
CA PRO A 2 20.66 13.08 6.61
C PRO A 2 19.42 13.15 7.52
N ILE A 3 18.82 12.01 7.83
CA ILE A 3 17.77 11.89 8.85
C ILE A 3 18.45 11.63 10.20
N LEU A 4 18.03 12.31 11.26
CA LEU A 4 18.48 12.12 12.64
C LEU A 4 17.32 11.58 13.48
N VAL A 5 17.56 10.52 14.24
CA VAL A 5 16.58 9.87 15.12
C VAL A 5 17.07 9.97 16.57
N ARG A 6 16.16 10.16 17.51
CA ARG A 6 16.46 10.17 18.94
C ARG A 6 15.37 9.40 19.69
N PRO A 7 15.69 8.21 20.24
CA PRO A 7 14.79 7.53 21.18
C PRO A 7 14.55 8.41 22.42
N GLU A 8 13.43 8.21 23.11
CA GLU A 8 13.12 8.98 24.33
C GLU A 8 14.27 8.92 25.35
N GLY A 9 14.76 10.09 25.78
CA GLY A 9 15.92 10.20 26.69
C GLY A 9 17.30 9.88 26.08
N GLY A 10 17.37 9.48 24.81
CA GLY A 10 18.60 9.08 24.12
C GLY A 10 19.38 10.23 23.48
N LYS A 11 20.54 9.89 22.89
CA LYS A 11 21.33 10.83 22.07
C LYS A 11 20.84 10.82 20.62
N TRP A 12 20.98 11.95 19.93
CA TRP A 12 20.75 12.03 18.48
C TRP A 12 21.70 11.08 17.76
N GLN A 13 21.15 10.23 16.90
CA GLN A 13 21.88 9.31 16.06
C GLN A 13 21.42 9.47 14.61
N ARG A 14 22.36 9.35 13.66
CA ARG A 14 22.01 9.34 12.25
C ARG A 14 21.19 8.09 11.95
N ALA A 15 20.03 8.28 11.32
CA ALA A 15 19.31 7.15 10.78
C ALA A 15 20.21 6.49 9.73
N ASN A 16 20.41 5.18 9.87
CA ASN A 16 21.04 4.44 8.79
C ASN A 16 20.03 4.37 7.65
N ASP A 17 20.44 4.84 6.47
CA ASP A 17 19.68 4.57 5.25
C ASP A 17 19.73 3.06 5.02
N VAL A 18 18.61 2.38 5.25
CA VAL A 18 18.47 0.97 4.89
C VAL A 18 18.10 0.95 3.41
N GLN A 19 19.02 0.52 2.57
CA GLN A 19 18.68 0.16 1.21
C GLN A 19 18.00 -1.21 1.25
N PHE A 20 16.74 -1.27 0.81
CA PHE A 20 16.05 -2.55 0.67
C PHE A 20 16.73 -3.37 -0.42
N VAL A 21 17.15 -4.58 -0.07
CA VAL A 21 17.84 -5.45 -1.02
C VAL A 21 16.84 -6.07 -2.00
N ALA A 22 15.57 -6.19 -1.60
CA ALA A 22 14.49 -6.74 -2.40
C ALA A 22 13.19 -5.94 -2.25
N GLU A 23 12.44 -5.82 -3.35
CA GLU A 23 11.12 -5.16 -3.40
C GLU A 23 10.14 -5.81 -2.40
N ALA A 24 10.20 -7.13 -2.28
CA ALA A 24 9.39 -7.91 -1.32
C ALA A 24 9.62 -7.51 0.14
N GLU A 25 10.82 -7.02 0.51
CA GLU A 25 11.10 -6.57 1.87
C GLU A 25 10.37 -5.26 2.18
N LEU A 26 10.40 -4.31 1.24
CA LEU A 26 9.64 -3.07 1.35
C LEU A 26 8.13 -3.34 1.35
N GLN A 27 7.64 -4.22 0.46
CA GLN A 27 6.23 -4.63 0.45
C GLN A 27 5.81 -5.22 1.80
N LYS A 28 6.63 -6.11 2.37
CA LYS A 28 6.36 -6.70 3.69
C LYS A 28 6.31 -5.63 4.77
N MET A 29 7.26 -4.71 4.80
CA MET A 29 7.29 -3.62 5.78
C MET A 29 6.04 -2.74 5.69
N LEU A 30 5.66 -2.29 4.48
CA LEU A 30 4.49 -1.45 4.29
C LEU A 30 3.18 -2.17 4.62
N TYR A 31 3.13 -3.49 4.45
CA TYR A 31 2.01 -4.31 4.89
C TYR A 31 1.92 -4.42 6.42
N GLU A 32 3.07 -4.57 7.09
CA GLU A 32 3.16 -4.71 8.56
C GLU A 32 2.98 -3.37 9.29
N ALA A 33 3.27 -2.26 8.62
CA ALA A 33 3.10 -0.89 9.13
C ALA A 33 2.29 0.00 8.16
N PRO A 34 0.96 -0.21 8.02
CA PRO A 34 0.08 0.55 7.14
C PRO A 34 0.11 2.07 7.34
N GLU A 35 0.43 2.53 8.55
CA GLU A 35 0.56 3.95 8.93
C GLU A 35 1.62 4.68 8.12
N LEU A 36 2.63 3.97 7.60
CA LEU A 36 3.66 4.52 6.73
C LEU A 36 3.12 4.95 5.37
N VAL A 37 2.00 4.36 4.93
CA VAL A 37 1.33 4.69 3.66
C VAL A 37 0.20 5.69 3.87
N SER A 38 -0.57 5.50 4.95
CA SER A 38 -1.87 6.15 5.16
C SER A 38 -1.82 7.42 6.02
N GLN A 39 -0.63 7.88 6.42
CA GLN A 39 -0.42 9.14 7.14
C GLN A 39 -1.36 9.29 8.35
N ASP A 40 -1.23 8.38 9.32
CA ASP A 40 -1.99 8.33 10.58
C ASP A 40 -3.46 7.90 10.49
N ARG A 41 -3.96 7.56 9.30
CA ARG A 41 -5.29 6.96 9.15
C ARG A 41 -5.23 5.45 9.31
N PRO A 42 -6.12 4.82 10.09
CA PRO A 42 -6.22 3.37 10.10
C PRO A 42 -6.48 2.86 8.67
N ALA A 43 -5.62 1.96 8.19
CA ALA A 43 -5.76 1.35 6.89
C ALA A 43 -5.59 -0.16 6.98
N VAL A 44 -6.23 -0.88 6.07
CA VAL A 44 -6.04 -2.33 5.91
C VAL A 44 -5.61 -2.62 4.50
N PHE A 45 -4.67 -3.54 4.38
CA PHE A 45 -4.13 -4.00 3.11
C PHE A 45 -4.32 -5.51 2.94
N ILE A 46 -4.32 -5.93 1.67
CA ILE A 46 -4.05 -7.30 1.22
C ILE A 46 -2.82 -7.29 0.31
N LYS A 47 -2.10 -8.40 0.27
CA LYS A 47 -0.95 -8.58 -0.63
C LYS A 47 -1.40 -9.21 -1.94
N GLU A 48 -0.72 -8.84 -3.03
CA GLU A 48 -0.80 -9.55 -4.32
C GLU A 48 -2.24 -9.69 -4.82
N ALA A 49 -3.03 -8.62 -4.78
CA ALA A 49 -4.41 -8.64 -5.23
C ALA A 49 -4.47 -8.80 -6.75
N GLY A 50 -5.12 -9.86 -7.23
CA GLY A 50 -5.27 -10.13 -8.65
C GLY A 50 -6.39 -9.30 -9.25
N LEU A 51 -6.08 -8.53 -10.29
CA LEU A 51 -6.99 -7.71 -11.08
C LEU A 51 -7.03 -8.28 -12.51
N PRO A 52 -8.07 -9.05 -12.86
CA PRO A 52 -8.21 -9.65 -14.19
C PRO A 52 -7.98 -8.66 -15.34
N GLY A 53 -7.02 -8.97 -16.21
CA GLY A 53 -6.65 -8.11 -17.34
C GLY A 53 -5.66 -6.99 -17.01
N SER A 54 -5.37 -6.75 -15.73
CA SER A 54 -4.44 -5.70 -15.26
C SER A 54 -3.23 -6.24 -14.48
N GLY A 55 -3.30 -7.48 -13.96
CA GLY A 55 -2.18 -8.14 -13.27
C GLY A 55 -2.37 -8.24 -11.76
N TYR A 56 -1.29 -8.17 -10.99
CA TYR A 56 -1.32 -8.25 -9.53
C TYR A 56 -0.70 -7.01 -8.91
N THR A 57 -1.38 -6.38 -7.95
CA THR A 57 -0.83 -5.25 -7.17
C THR A 57 0.06 -5.78 -6.05
N ASP A 58 1.14 -5.09 -5.69
CA ASP A 58 1.89 -5.47 -4.48
C ASP A 58 1.04 -5.36 -3.21
N LEU A 59 0.41 -4.20 -2.97
CA LEU A 59 -0.60 -4.02 -1.92
C LEU A 59 -1.82 -3.28 -2.46
N LEU A 60 -3.00 -3.76 -2.07
CA LEU A 60 -4.27 -3.09 -2.26
C LEU A 60 -4.91 -2.86 -0.89
N GLY A 61 -5.35 -1.63 -0.64
CA GLY A 61 -5.82 -1.20 0.66
C GLY A 61 -7.03 -0.29 0.61
N ILE A 62 -7.59 -0.07 1.79
CA ILE A 62 -8.59 0.95 2.04
C ILE A 62 -8.30 1.60 3.39
N ASP A 63 -8.40 2.93 3.47
CA ASP A 63 -8.30 3.67 4.73
C ASP A 63 -9.65 3.83 5.41
N SER A 64 -9.64 4.37 6.62
CA SER A 64 -10.82 4.63 7.42
C SER A 64 -11.78 5.68 6.84
N GLU A 65 -11.37 6.41 5.80
CA GLU A 65 -12.23 7.36 5.07
C GLU A 65 -12.82 6.75 3.79
N GLY A 66 -12.47 5.50 3.47
CA GLY A 66 -12.92 4.81 2.28
C GLY A 66 -12.09 5.09 1.04
N ASN A 67 -10.91 5.71 1.18
CA ASN A 67 -10.00 5.91 0.06
C ASN A 67 -9.34 4.57 -0.30
N VAL A 68 -9.36 4.24 -1.60
CA VAL A 68 -8.65 3.08 -2.13
C VAL A 68 -7.16 3.42 -2.24
N LEU A 69 -6.33 2.59 -1.63
CA LEU A 69 -4.87 2.72 -1.62
C LEU A 69 -4.27 1.64 -2.52
N ILE A 70 -3.46 2.03 -3.51
CA ILE A 70 -2.74 1.12 -4.39
C ILE A 70 -1.25 1.37 -4.18
N VAL A 71 -0.50 0.34 -3.83
CA VAL A 71 0.94 0.44 -3.58
C VAL A 71 1.66 -0.55 -4.48
N GLU A 72 2.69 -0.04 -5.15
CA GLU A 72 3.63 -0.81 -5.96
C GLU A 72 5.04 -0.49 -5.46
N THR A 73 5.82 -1.51 -5.15
CA THR A 73 7.17 -1.40 -4.60
C THR A 73 8.20 -1.71 -5.66
N LYS A 74 9.17 -0.81 -5.82
CA LYS A 74 10.18 -0.95 -6.86
C LYS A 74 11.50 -0.35 -6.45
N LEU A 75 12.59 -1.04 -6.76
CA LEU A 75 13.93 -0.47 -6.56
C LEU A 75 14.13 0.69 -7.53
N ALA A 76 14.46 1.87 -7.00
CA ALA A 76 14.67 3.10 -7.78
C ALA A 76 16.02 3.07 -8.53
N LYS A 77 16.19 2.08 -9.41
CA LYS A 77 17.43 1.82 -10.16
C LYS A 77 17.64 2.83 -11.30
N ASP A 78 16.57 3.19 -12.01
CA ASP A 78 16.60 4.12 -13.13
C ASP A 78 15.20 4.76 -13.39
N PRO A 79 15.12 5.79 -14.26
CA PRO A 79 13.85 6.46 -14.58
C PRO A 79 12.81 5.62 -15.34
N GLU A 80 13.20 4.61 -16.13
CA GLU A 80 12.26 3.74 -16.85
C GLU A 80 11.43 2.90 -15.87
N VAL A 81 12.07 2.43 -14.80
CA VAL A 81 11.40 1.72 -13.72
C VAL A 81 10.27 2.56 -13.12
N ARG A 82 10.49 3.86 -12.91
CA ARG A 82 9.45 4.78 -12.41
C ARG A 82 8.30 4.95 -13.41
N ARG A 83 8.58 5.07 -14.71
CA ARG A 83 7.53 5.16 -15.73
C ARG A 83 6.67 3.90 -15.76
N LYS A 84 7.30 2.73 -15.64
CA LYS A 84 6.60 1.45 -15.56
C LYS A 84 5.66 1.39 -14.35
N VAL A 85 6.14 1.79 -13.17
CA VAL A 85 5.32 1.84 -11.95
C VAL A 85 4.11 2.77 -12.12
N ILE A 86 4.30 3.95 -12.71
CA ILE A 86 3.18 4.87 -12.99
C ILE A 86 2.14 4.20 -13.91
N GLY A 87 2.59 3.51 -14.96
CA GLY A 87 1.70 2.76 -15.86
C GLY A 87 0.88 1.70 -15.12
N GLN A 88 1.53 0.91 -14.27
CA GLN A 88 0.87 -0.11 -13.45
C GLN A 88 -0.18 0.52 -12.52
N ILE A 89 0.17 1.58 -11.79
CA ILE A 89 -0.78 2.27 -10.89
C ILE A 89 -2.00 2.80 -11.66
N LEU A 90 -1.79 3.40 -12.84
CA LEU A 90 -2.90 3.88 -13.66
C LEU A 90 -3.77 2.74 -14.20
N GLU A 91 -3.17 1.62 -14.59
CA GLU A 91 -3.88 0.43 -15.05
C GLU A 91 -4.74 -0.18 -13.93
N TYR A 92 -4.18 -0.34 -12.73
CA TYR A 92 -4.92 -0.81 -11.56
C TYR A 92 -6.04 0.16 -11.17
N ALA A 93 -5.77 1.47 -11.16
CA ALA A 93 -6.78 2.47 -10.87
C ALA A 93 -7.92 2.45 -11.89
N ALA A 94 -7.61 2.27 -13.18
CA ALA A 94 -8.62 2.15 -14.23
C ALA A 94 -9.50 0.90 -14.06
N TYR A 95 -8.90 -0.23 -13.65
CA TYR A 95 -9.66 -1.45 -13.34
C TYR A 95 -10.62 -1.26 -12.16
N LEU A 96 -10.17 -0.58 -11.11
CA LEU A 96 -10.95 -0.33 -9.89
C LEU A 96 -11.97 0.81 -10.05
N TRP A 97 -11.83 1.63 -11.08
CA TRP A 97 -12.70 2.78 -11.32
C TRP A 97 -14.15 2.36 -11.52
N LYS A 98 -15.07 3.02 -10.81
CA LYS A 98 -16.52 2.73 -10.78
C LYS A 98 -16.90 1.33 -10.29
N MET A 99 -15.95 0.56 -9.75
CA MET A 99 -16.25 -0.69 -9.08
C MET A 99 -17.13 -0.42 -7.86
N SER A 100 -18.16 -1.23 -7.65
CA SER A 100 -18.99 -1.14 -6.46
C SER A 100 -18.22 -1.61 -5.23
N PHE A 101 -18.64 -1.15 -4.05
CA PHE A 101 -18.10 -1.63 -2.78
C PHE A 101 -18.18 -3.16 -2.65
N HIS A 102 -19.26 -3.78 -3.12
CA HIS A 102 -19.43 -5.23 -3.02
C HIS A 102 -18.42 -6.01 -3.88
N GLU A 103 -18.14 -5.52 -5.08
CA GLU A 103 -17.10 -6.10 -5.95
C GLU A 103 -15.72 -5.95 -5.31
N PHE A 104 -15.41 -4.77 -4.78
CA PHE A 104 -14.15 -4.50 -4.10
C PHE A 104 -13.96 -5.35 -2.82
N ASP A 105 -14.98 -5.46 -1.97
CA ASP A 105 -14.98 -6.37 -0.80
C ASP A 105 -14.81 -7.83 -1.24
N GLY A 106 -15.32 -8.21 -2.41
CA GLY A 106 -15.09 -9.51 -3.03
C GLY A 106 -13.61 -9.83 -3.24
N ILE A 107 -12.82 -8.86 -3.74
CA ILE A 107 -11.37 -8.99 -3.91
C ILE A 107 -10.69 -9.22 -2.56
N PHE A 108 -11.07 -8.45 -1.53
CA PHE A 108 -10.55 -8.60 -0.17
C PHE A 108 -10.86 -9.96 0.44
N ARG A 109 -12.10 -10.43 0.29
CA ARG A 109 -12.54 -11.73 0.80
C ARG A 109 -11.77 -12.88 0.16
N ALA A 110 -11.51 -12.81 -1.14
CA ALA A 110 -10.78 -13.85 -1.86
C ALA A 110 -9.34 -14.02 -1.33
N LYS A 111 -8.72 -12.97 -0.80
CA LYS A 111 -7.34 -13.00 -0.27
C LYS A 111 -7.25 -13.18 1.24
N LYS A 112 -8.08 -12.47 2.01
CA LYS A 112 -7.99 -12.42 3.48
C LYS A 112 -8.89 -13.45 4.18
N GLY A 113 -9.86 -14.03 3.46
CA GLY A 113 -10.86 -14.94 4.03
C GLY A 113 -11.93 -14.25 4.91
N SER A 114 -11.82 -12.93 5.11
CA SER A 114 -12.74 -12.11 5.89
C SER A 114 -13.19 -10.88 5.11
N ARG A 115 -14.33 -10.30 5.49
CA ARG A 115 -14.80 -9.00 4.95
C ARG A 115 -13.87 -7.86 5.34
N LEU A 116 -13.95 -6.76 4.60
CA LEU A 116 -13.39 -5.49 5.03
C LEU A 116 -13.93 -5.11 6.42
N PRO A 117 -13.05 -4.69 7.34
CA PRO A 117 -13.48 -4.18 8.63
C PRO A 117 -14.38 -2.97 8.42
N ASN A 118 -15.48 -2.92 9.18
CA ASN A 118 -16.34 -1.75 9.19
C ASN A 118 -15.65 -0.66 10.02
N PHE A 119 -15.00 0.30 9.34
CA PHE A 119 -14.37 1.45 9.99
C PHE A 119 -15.37 2.48 10.52
N GLY A 120 -16.67 2.17 10.56
CA GLY A 120 -17.70 3.14 10.92
C GLY A 120 -18.03 4.12 9.79
N LEU A 121 -17.76 3.74 8.54
CA LEU A 121 -18.18 4.46 7.35
C LEU A 121 -19.71 4.39 7.22
N THR A 122 -20.42 5.21 8.00
CA THR A 122 -21.86 5.44 7.83
C THR A 122 -22.08 6.15 6.50
N LYS A 123 -22.68 5.44 5.55
CA LYS A 123 -23.24 6.01 4.32
C LYS A 123 -24.14 7.22 4.66
N THR A 124 -23.80 8.39 4.16
CA THR A 124 -24.80 9.42 3.78
C THR A 124 -25.44 9.04 2.46
#